data_AF-A0A523JDK2-F1
#
_entry.id   AF-A0A523JDK2-F1
#
_cell.length_a   1.000
_cell.length_b   1.000
_cell.length_c   1.000
_cell.angle_alpha   90.00
_cell.angle_beta   90.00
_cell.angle_gamma   90.00
#
_symmetry.space_group_name_H-M   'P 1'
#
loop_
_entity.id
_entity.type
_entity.pdbx_description
1 polymer ?
#
loop_
_entity_poly.entity_id
_entity_poly.type
_entity_poly.pdbx_seq_one_letter_code
_entity_poly.pdbx_strand_id
1 'polypeptide(L)'
;MPVFEYECDRCMERYNKDIDSLAEKHNKTNATKIFKANPGIQYIEVTEGKSKKPKFIMGEQGASGIRRFKWTLETKDVLYMELIDFKFSELVYNKEEEKDIKCPICKKHKWVRRIFSTFKAIFDDKNKRAPVPGDDLKFHTDYKIMKDEEQANWVGQEFLNERFK
;
A
#
# COMPACT_ATOMS: atom_id res chain seq x y z
N MET A 1 18.20 8.90 16.71
CA MET A 1 18.56 7.83 15.76
C MET A 1 17.68 7.98 14.54
N PRO A 2 18.23 8.08 13.32
CA PRO A 2 17.40 8.35 12.17
C PRO A 2 16.73 7.06 11.69
N VAL A 3 15.41 6.96 11.91
CA VAL A 3 14.57 5.97 11.25
C VAL A 3 14.36 6.46 9.82
N PHE A 4 14.63 5.60 8.84
CA PHE A 4 14.36 5.89 7.44
C PHE A 4 13.27 4.97 6.91
N GLU A 5 12.45 5.52 6.02
CA GLU A 5 11.43 4.76 5.31
C GLU A 5 11.94 4.35 3.94
N TYR A 6 11.59 3.13 3.57
CA TYR A 6 11.96 2.49 2.32
C TYR A 6 10.74 1.91 1.66
N GLU A 7 10.80 1.81 0.33
CA GLU A 7 9.78 1.20 -0.49
C GLU A 7 10.45 0.24 -1.49
N CYS A 8 9.78 -0.88 -1.77
CA CYS A 8 10.22 -1.81 -2.80
C CYS A 8 9.38 -1.66 -4.08
N ASP A 9 9.96 -1.02 -5.11
CA ASP A 9 9.26 -0.74 -6.38
C ASP A 9 8.77 -2.02 -7.05
N ARG A 10 9.60 -3.07 -7.03
CA ARG A 10 9.24 -4.37 -7.63
C ARG A 10 8.05 -5.02 -6.93
N CYS A 11 7.96 -4.90 -5.60
CA CYS A 11 6.83 -5.46 -4.85
C CYS A 11 5.56 -4.66 -5.11
N MET A 12 5.66 -3.34 -5.18
CA MET A 12 4.56 -2.44 -5.53
C MET A 12 4.03 -2.73 -6.95
N GLU A 13 4.90 -2.75 -7.96
CA GLU A 13 4.52 -3.08 -9.34
C GLU A 13 3.89 -4.47 -9.44
N ARG A 14 4.40 -5.42 -8.66
CA ARG A 14 3.86 -6.78 -8.64
C ARG A 14 2.47 -6.83 -8.04
N TYR A 15 2.21 -6.11 -6.94
CA TYR A 15 0.87 -6.00 -6.38
C TYR A 15 -0.11 -5.39 -7.38
N ASN A 16 0.27 -4.32 -8.07
CA ASN A 16 -0.59 -3.71 -9.08
C ASN A 16 -0.94 -4.71 -10.19
N LYS A 17 0.06 -5.43 -10.73
CA LYS A 17 -0.17 -6.47 -11.75
C LYS A 17 -1.05 -7.61 -11.24
N ASP A 18 -0.87 -8.04 -10.00
CA ASP A 18 -1.66 -9.12 -9.39
C ASP A 18 -3.11 -8.66 -9.16
N ILE A 19 -3.32 -7.41 -8.73
CA ILE A 19 -4.64 -6.80 -8.56
C ILE A 19 -5.34 -6.65 -9.92
N ASP A 20 -4.65 -6.15 -10.94
CA ASP A 20 -5.20 -6.00 -12.30
C ASP A 20 -5.63 -7.36 -12.86
N SER A 21 -4.77 -8.38 -12.73
CA SER A 21 -5.08 -9.76 -13.15
C SER A 21 -6.29 -10.34 -12.40
N LEU A 22 -6.42 -10.06 -11.10
CA LEU A 22 -7.59 -10.47 -10.32
C LEU A 22 -8.84 -9.70 -10.72
N ALA A 23 -8.73 -8.41 -11.02
CA ALA A 23 -9.86 -7.61 -11.47
C ALA A 23 -10.41 -8.13 -12.82
N GLU A 24 -9.53 -8.44 -13.77
CA GLU A 24 -9.89 -9.03 -15.05
C GLU A 24 -10.44 -10.47 -14.91
N LYS A 25 -9.81 -11.30 -14.07
CA LYS A 25 -10.12 -12.73 -13.92
C LYS A 25 -10.18 -13.14 -12.45
N HIS A 26 -11.26 -12.78 -11.78
CA HIS A 26 -11.53 -13.05 -10.36
C HIS A 26 -12.03 -14.49 -10.10
N ASN A 27 -11.35 -15.50 -10.65
CA ASN A 27 -11.66 -16.91 -10.40
C ASN A 27 -10.66 -17.58 -9.45
N LYS A 28 -11.07 -18.68 -8.82
CA LYS A 28 -10.26 -19.41 -7.82
C LYS A 28 -8.92 -19.88 -8.39
N THR A 29 -8.87 -20.28 -9.67
CA THR A 29 -7.65 -20.78 -10.33
C THR A 29 -6.60 -19.68 -10.46
N ASN A 30 -7.00 -18.49 -10.91
CA ASN A 30 -6.12 -17.34 -11.05
C ASN A 30 -5.63 -16.86 -9.68
N ALA A 31 -6.55 -16.71 -8.73
CA ALA A 31 -6.22 -16.37 -7.35
C ALA A 31 -5.22 -17.34 -6.73
N THR A 32 -5.36 -18.65 -6.98
CA THR A 32 -4.42 -19.66 -6.49
C THR A 32 -3.02 -19.50 -7.06
N LYS A 33 -2.91 -19.16 -8.35
CA LYS A 33 -1.61 -18.90 -9.00
C LYS A 33 -0.94 -17.68 -8.40
N ILE A 34 -1.69 -16.59 -8.25
CA ILE A 34 -1.21 -15.33 -7.68
C ILE A 34 -0.78 -15.51 -6.22
N PHE A 35 -1.63 -16.14 -5.41
CA PHE A 35 -1.36 -16.41 -4.00
C PHE A 35 -0.08 -17.23 -3.78
N LYS A 36 0.15 -18.27 -4.60
CA LYS A 36 1.38 -19.08 -4.52
C LYS A 36 2.62 -18.31 -5.01
N ALA A 37 2.46 -17.43 -5.99
CA ALA A 37 3.58 -16.73 -6.59
C ALA A 37 4.04 -15.55 -5.73
N ASN A 38 3.12 -14.87 -5.03
CA ASN A 38 3.39 -13.64 -4.31
C ASN A 38 3.30 -13.84 -2.79
N PRO A 39 4.45 -13.95 -2.08
CA PRO A 39 4.45 -14.15 -0.62
C PRO A 39 3.94 -12.93 0.17
N GLY A 40 3.77 -11.79 -0.50
CA GLY A 40 3.22 -10.58 0.10
C GLY A 40 1.70 -10.60 0.28
N ILE A 41 0.99 -11.51 -0.38
CA ILE A 41 -0.46 -11.64 -0.26
C ILE A 41 -0.76 -12.69 0.81
N GLN A 42 -1.46 -12.28 1.87
CA GLN A 42 -1.78 -13.15 3.00
C GLN A 42 -3.21 -13.66 2.96
N TYR A 43 -4.11 -12.88 2.36
CA TYR A 43 -5.52 -13.22 2.25
C TYR A 43 -6.09 -12.72 0.92
N ILE A 44 -6.97 -13.52 0.30
CA ILE A 44 -7.81 -13.13 -0.85
C ILE A 44 -9.21 -13.67 -0.63
N GLU A 45 -10.22 -12.82 -0.77
CA GLU A 45 -11.62 -13.21 -0.73
C GLU A 45 -12.40 -12.50 -1.83
N VAL A 46 -13.19 -13.25 -2.58
CA VAL A 46 -14.14 -12.69 -3.54
C VAL A 46 -15.54 -13.02 -3.06
N THR A 47 -16.34 -11.99 -2.83
CA THR A 47 -17.74 -12.11 -2.40
C THR A 47 -18.67 -11.67 -3.52
N GLU A 48 -19.83 -12.31 -3.59
CA GLU A 48 -20.87 -11.92 -4.53
C GLU A 48 -21.64 -10.69 -4.00
N GLY A 49 -21.75 -9.65 -4.83
CA GLY A 49 -22.21 -8.32 -4.40
C GLY A 49 -23.58 -8.26 -3.72
N LYS A 50 -24.52 -9.14 -4.12
CA LYS A 50 -25.89 -9.14 -3.59
C LYS A 50 -26.07 -10.04 -2.36
N SER A 51 -25.38 -11.17 -2.32
CA SER A 51 -25.57 -12.20 -1.30
C SER A 51 -24.55 -12.10 -0.16
N LYS A 52 -23.47 -11.31 -0.34
CA LYS A 52 -22.28 -11.25 0.52
C LYS A 52 -21.68 -12.64 0.82
N LYS A 53 -22.05 -13.67 0.04
CA LYS A 53 -21.50 -15.00 0.20
C LYS A 53 -20.12 -15.05 -0.46
N PRO A 54 -19.11 -15.63 0.19
CA PRO A 54 -17.80 -15.80 -0.42
C PRO A 54 -17.89 -16.82 -1.56
N LYS A 55 -17.49 -16.42 -2.77
CA LYS A 55 -17.28 -17.33 -3.92
C LYS A 55 -16.07 -18.21 -3.67
N PHE A 56 -15.00 -17.63 -3.14
CA PHE A 56 -13.84 -18.35 -2.63
C PHE A 56 -13.05 -17.47 -1.66
N ILE A 57 -12.30 -18.16 -0.81
CA ILE A 57 -11.37 -17.58 0.17
C ILE A 57 -10.03 -18.30 0.02
N MET A 58 -8.94 -17.56 0.19
CA MET A 58 -7.57 -18.06 0.23
C MET A 58 -6.80 -17.39 1.37
N GLY A 59 -6.05 -18.20 2.12
CA GLY A 59 -5.24 -17.73 3.24
C GLY A 59 -6.00 -17.61 4.56
N GLU A 60 -5.29 -17.16 5.59
CA GLU A 60 -5.84 -16.90 6.92
C GLU A 60 -6.06 -15.40 7.09
N GLN A 61 -7.24 -15.02 7.58
CA GLN A 61 -7.62 -13.63 7.75
C GLN A 61 -7.07 -13.07 9.07
N GLY A 62 -6.70 -11.79 9.09
CA GLY A 62 -6.57 -11.03 10.33
C GLY A 62 -5.20 -11.11 10.99
N ALA A 63 -4.16 -11.31 10.19
CA ALA A 63 -2.79 -11.18 10.68
C ALA A 63 -2.52 -9.74 11.18
N SER A 64 -1.94 -9.63 12.38
CA SER A 64 -1.68 -8.34 13.02
C SER A 64 -0.74 -7.47 12.17
N GLY A 65 -1.07 -6.19 12.01
CA GLY A 65 -0.28 -5.22 11.25
C GLY A 65 -0.42 -5.32 9.72
N ILE A 66 -1.30 -6.18 9.21
CA ILE A 66 -1.54 -6.32 7.76
C ILE A 66 -2.76 -5.51 7.35
N ARG A 67 -2.63 -4.73 6.27
CA ARG A 67 -3.71 -3.89 5.76
C ARG A 67 -4.64 -4.70 4.89
N ARG A 68 -5.95 -4.57 5.15
CA ARG A 68 -7.01 -5.13 4.32
C ARG A 68 -7.53 -4.07 3.35
N PHE A 69 -7.58 -4.44 2.08
CA PHE A 69 -8.07 -3.61 0.99
C PHE A 69 -9.35 -4.21 0.41
N LYS A 70 -10.17 -3.35 -0.18
CA LYS A 70 -11.46 -3.69 -0.77
C LYS A 70 -11.56 -3.05 -2.15
N TRP A 71 -11.90 -3.85 -3.15
CA TRP A 71 -12.20 -3.39 -4.51
C TRP A 71 -13.57 -3.89 -4.94
N THR A 72 -14.32 -3.02 -5.60
CA THR A 72 -15.58 -3.39 -6.27
C THR A 72 -15.25 -3.70 -7.72
N LEU A 73 -15.56 -4.92 -8.16
CA LEU A 73 -15.33 -5.37 -9.53
C LEU A 73 -16.50 -4.95 -10.45
N GLU A 74 -16.27 -4.95 -11.76
CA GLU A 74 -17.30 -4.61 -12.76
C GLU A 74 -18.52 -5.54 -12.68
N THR A 75 -18.32 -6.80 -12.27
CA THR A 75 -19.38 -7.79 -12.06
C THR A 75 -20.25 -7.52 -10.82
N LYS A 76 -20.00 -6.42 -10.10
CA LYS A 76 -20.54 -6.08 -8.77
C LYS A 76 -20.08 -7.00 -7.64
N ASP A 77 -19.18 -7.94 -7.94
CA ASP A 77 -18.49 -8.71 -6.91
C ASP A 77 -17.52 -7.81 -6.13
N VAL A 78 -17.16 -8.23 -4.93
CA VAL A 78 -16.22 -7.49 -4.08
C VAL A 78 -15.01 -8.36 -3.80
N LEU A 79 -13.83 -7.85 -4.16
CA LEU A 79 -12.54 -8.42 -3.86
C LEU A 79 -12.00 -7.81 -2.56
N TYR A 80 -11.62 -8.66 -1.62
CA TYR A 80 -10.84 -8.29 -0.45
C TYR A 80 -9.46 -8.93 -0.54
N MET A 81 -8.42 -8.18 -0.20
CA MET A 81 -7.08 -8.73 -0.05
C MET A 81 -6.40 -8.19 1.21
N GLU A 82 -5.59 -9.02 1.86
CA GLU A 82 -4.66 -8.58 2.90
C GLU A 82 -3.24 -8.66 2.34
N LEU A 83 -2.57 -7.50 2.33
CA LEU A 83 -1.25 -7.32 1.72
C LEU A 83 -0.23 -6.90 2.78
N ILE A 84 0.92 -7.60 2.81
CA ILE A 84 2.09 -7.15 3.56
C ILE A 84 2.55 -5.83 2.97
N ASP A 85 2.83 -4.86 3.83
CA ASP A 85 3.29 -3.55 3.40
C ASP A 85 4.64 -3.67 2.68
N PHE A 86 4.70 -3.12 1.47
CA PHE A 86 5.93 -3.04 0.69
C PHE A 86 6.76 -1.82 1.08
N LYS A 87 6.18 -0.92 1.89
CA LYS A 87 6.87 0.12 2.64
C LYS A 87 7.28 -0.41 4.01
N PHE A 88 8.46 -0.03 4.45
CA PHE A 88 8.99 -0.46 5.74
C PHE A 88 9.98 0.56 6.28
N SER A 89 10.12 0.59 7.60
CA SER A 89 11.05 1.47 8.31
C SER A 89 12.23 0.66 8.83
N GLU A 90 13.44 1.18 8.63
CA GLU A 90 14.69 0.58 9.10
C GLU A 90 15.50 1.61 9.91
N LEU A 91 16.14 1.14 10.97
CA LEU A 91 17.05 1.94 11.79
C LEU A 91 18.44 1.85 11.19
N VAL A 92 18.96 3.00 10.75
CA VAL A 92 20.29 3.07 10.12
C VAL A 92 21.23 3.86 11.00
N TYR A 93 22.27 3.21 11.51
CA TYR A 93 23.30 3.84 12.33
C TYR A 93 24.44 4.40 11.46
N ASN A 94 24.79 3.68 10.40
CA ASN A 94 25.85 4.03 9.47
C ASN A 94 25.38 3.99 8.02
N LYS A 95 25.89 4.88 7.16
CA LYS A 95 25.55 4.92 5.72
C LYS A 95 25.87 3.61 4.97
N GLU A 96 26.76 2.79 5.51
CA GLU A 96 27.11 1.50 4.93
C GLU A 96 25.99 0.47 5.13
N GLU A 97 25.22 0.56 6.21
CA GLU A 97 24.08 -0.33 6.50
C GLU A 97 22.94 -0.15 5.48
N GLU A 98 22.82 1.03 4.84
CA GLU A 98 21.83 1.26 3.78
C GLU A 98 21.98 0.29 2.60
N LYS A 99 23.20 -0.22 2.35
CA LYS A 99 23.48 -1.17 1.26
C LYS A 99 22.98 -2.58 1.54
N ASP A 100 22.73 -2.92 2.80
CA ASP A 100 22.30 -4.25 3.22
C ASP A 100 20.79 -4.36 3.44
N ILE A 101 20.07 -3.24 3.36
CA ILE A 101 18.61 -3.17 3.56
C ILE A 101 17.90 -4.01 2.51
N LYS A 102 17.09 -4.96 2.95
CA LYS A 102 16.33 -5.87 2.08
C LYS A 102 14.84 -5.65 2.26
N CYS A 103 14.11 -5.70 1.15
CA CYS A 103 12.66 -5.70 1.21
C CYS A 103 12.15 -6.90 2.03
N PRO A 104 11.21 -6.71 2.98
CA PRO A 104 10.70 -7.79 3.82
C PRO A 104 9.95 -8.87 3.02
N ILE A 105 9.39 -8.51 1.87
CA ILE A 105 8.61 -9.42 1.02
C ILE A 105 9.52 -10.23 0.09
N CYS A 106 10.35 -9.55 -0.71
CA CYS A 106 11.17 -10.22 -1.74
C CYS A 106 12.60 -10.54 -1.31
N LYS A 107 13.01 -10.09 -0.11
CA LYS A 107 14.35 -10.29 0.49
C LYS A 107 15.52 -9.81 -0.38
N LYS A 108 15.25 -8.88 -1.31
CA LYS A 108 16.23 -8.33 -2.25
C LYS A 108 16.41 -6.83 -2.02
N HIS A 109 17.66 -6.36 -2.14
CA HIS A 109 18.04 -4.95 -1.98
C HIS A 109 17.85 -4.13 -3.26
N LYS A 110 18.05 -4.74 -4.44
CA LYS A 110 18.14 -4.05 -5.75
C LYS A 110 17.01 -3.07 -6.08
N TRP A 111 15.80 -3.29 -5.57
CA TRP A 111 14.62 -2.45 -5.85
C TRP A 111 14.11 -1.73 -4.62
N VAL A 112 14.90 -1.69 -3.56
CA VAL A 112 14.60 -0.91 -2.37
C VAL A 112 15.11 0.50 -2.61
N ARG A 113 14.19 1.46 -2.58
CA ARG A 113 14.52 2.88 -2.62
C ARG A 113 14.16 3.51 -1.28
N ARG A 114 15.02 4.42 -0.83
CA ARG A 114 14.69 5.28 0.28
C ARG A 114 13.61 6.25 -0.16
N ILE A 115 12.48 6.24 0.53
CA ILE A 115 11.42 7.21 0.28
C ILE A 115 11.54 8.34 1.29
N PHE A 116 11.05 9.51 0.90
CA PHE A 116 10.88 10.59 1.84
C PHE A 116 9.83 10.10 2.85
N SER A 117 10.26 9.88 4.10
CA SER A 117 9.32 9.58 5.15
C SER A 117 8.31 10.72 5.20
N THR A 118 7.02 10.40 5.36
CA THR A 118 6.01 11.43 5.61
C THR A 118 6.35 12.25 6.87
N PHE A 119 7.23 11.74 7.74
CA PHE A 119 7.84 12.49 8.84
C PHE A 119 8.95 13.46 8.41
N LYS A 120 9.66 13.24 7.29
CA LYS A 120 10.71 14.14 6.80
C LYS A 120 10.18 15.27 5.92
N ALA A 121 9.03 15.08 5.25
CA ALA A 121 8.29 16.17 4.60
C ALA A 121 7.87 17.26 5.61
N ILE A 122 7.96 16.96 6.91
CA ILE A 122 7.77 17.94 7.97
C ILE A 122 8.92 18.94 8.10
N PHE A 123 10.10 18.71 7.52
CA PHE A 123 11.29 19.46 7.99
C PHE A 123 12.08 20.25 6.94
N ASP A 124 11.85 20.12 5.64
CA ASP A 124 12.64 20.86 4.63
C ASP A 124 11.78 21.76 3.71
N ASP A 125 12.01 23.08 3.82
CA ASP A 125 11.37 24.30 3.23
C ASP A 125 10.35 25.00 4.13
N LYS A 126 10.52 26.27 4.54
CA LYS A 126 9.48 26.94 5.37
C LYS A 126 8.07 27.00 4.76
N ASN A 127 7.95 26.77 3.45
CA ASN A 127 6.70 26.58 2.72
C ASN A 127 6.43 25.13 2.24
N LYS A 128 7.34 24.17 2.45
CA LYS A 128 7.17 22.72 2.18
C LYS A 128 7.61 21.79 3.33
N ARG A 129 7.82 22.37 4.51
CA ARG A 129 8.05 21.76 5.82
C ARG A 129 6.70 21.76 6.51
N ALA A 130 6.45 20.77 7.35
CA ALA A 130 5.29 20.76 8.19
C ALA A 130 5.53 21.59 9.46
N PRO A 131 4.44 22.11 10.01
CA PRO A 131 4.52 23.20 10.97
C PRO A 131 4.93 22.74 12.38
N VAL A 132 5.55 23.67 13.13
CA VAL A 132 6.09 23.47 14.50
C VAL A 132 5.32 24.32 15.51
N PRO A 133 5.43 24.05 16.83
CA PRO A 133 4.74 24.83 17.86
C PRO A 133 5.13 26.30 17.80
N GLY A 134 4.16 27.17 17.47
CA GLY A 134 4.35 28.60 17.20
C GLY A 134 3.91 29.04 15.80
N ASP A 135 3.72 28.11 14.87
CA ASP A 135 3.12 28.36 13.55
C ASP A 135 1.58 28.46 13.65
N ASP A 136 0.94 29.20 12.73
CA ASP A 136 -0.51 29.44 12.77
C ASP A 136 -1.32 28.15 12.65
N LEU A 137 -2.29 27.96 13.56
CA LEU A 137 -3.11 26.74 13.66
C LEU A 137 -3.79 26.35 12.33
N LYS A 138 -4.15 27.33 11.51
CA LYS A 138 -4.81 27.15 10.21
C LYS A 138 -3.90 26.43 9.19
N PHE A 139 -2.60 26.71 9.22
CA PHE A 139 -1.62 26.06 8.36
C PHE A 139 -1.45 24.57 8.72
N HIS A 140 -1.57 24.22 10.00
CA HIS A 140 -1.58 22.83 10.44
C HIS A 140 -2.77 22.03 9.89
N THR A 141 -3.96 22.63 9.89
CA THR A 141 -5.18 21.98 9.38
C THR A 141 -5.14 21.80 7.86
N ASP A 142 -4.73 22.83 7.12
CA ASP A 142 -4.70 22.79 5.65
C ASP A 142 -3.65 21.80 5.13
N TYR A 143 -2.48 21.74 5.79
CA TYR A 143 -1.41 20.79 5.46
C TYR A 143 -1.84 19.33 5.68
N LYS A 144 -2.59 19.07 6.76
CA LYS A 144 -3.11 17.72 7.05
C LYS A 144 -4.09 17.26 5.97
N ILE A 145 -5.02 18.12 5.57
CA ILE A 145 -6.00 17.83 4.51
C ILE A 145 -5.31 17.48 3.20
N MET A 146 -4.32 18.27 2.79
CA MET A 146 -3.57 18.04 1.55
C MET A 146 -2.84 16.69 1.54
N LYS A 147 -2.28 16.25 2.68
CA LYS A 147 -1.59 14.95 2.79
C LYS A 147 -2.56 13.78 2.80
N ASP A 148 -3.71 13.94 3.45
CA ASP A 148 -4.78 12.94 3.43
C ASP A 148 -5.33 12.76 2.00
N GLU A 149 -5.46 13.84 1.22
CA GLU A 149 -5.85 13.82 -0.20
C GLU A 149 -4.79 13.19 -1.12
N GLU A 150 -3.51 13.53 -0.96
CA GLU A 150 -2.42 12.88 -1.71
C GLU A 150 -2.35 11.37 -1.44
N GLN A 151 -2.60 10.96 -0.20
CA GLN A 151 -2.61 9.56 0.19
C GLN A 151 -3.85 8.81 -0.35
N ALA A 152 -4.99 9.49 -0.47
CA ALA A 152 -6.17 8.96 -1.15
C ALA A 152 -5.93 8.76 -2.66
N ASN A 153 -5.05 9.55 -3.28
CA ASN A 153 -4.69 9.43 -4.70
C ASN A 153 -3.70 8.32 -5.04
N TRP A 154 -3.00 7.70 -4.07
CA TRP A 154 -2.13 6.53 -4.32
C TRP A 154 -2.91 5.23 -4.57
N VAL A 155 -4.19 5.22 -4.20
CA VAL A 155 -5.20 4.22 -4.58
C VAL A 155 -6.26 4.98 -5.36
N GLY A 156 -5.87 5.47 -6.55
CA GLY A 156 -6.54 6.53 -7.31
C GLY A 156 -8.05 6.68 -7.07
N GLN A 157 -8.43 7.72 -6.33
CA GLN A 157 -9.81 8.21 -6.34
C GLN A 157 -10.21 8.69 -7.76
N GLU A 158 -9.27 9.21 -8.54
CA GLU A 158 -9.53 9.58 -9.95
C GLU A 158 -9.78 8.36 -10.85
N PHE A 159 -9.13 7.22 -10.58
CA PHE A 159 -9.37 5.96 -11.32
C PHE A 159 -10.72 5.31 -10.95
N LEU A 160 -11.22 5.57 -9.73
CA LEU A 160 -12.55 5.13 -9.27
C LEU A 160 -13.69 6.05 -9.74
N ASN A 161 -13.43 7.36 -9.86
CA ASN A 161 -14.45 8.35 -10.28
C ASN A 161 -14.69 8.36 -11.79
N GLU A 162 -13.71 8.01 -12.64
CA GLU A 162 -13.91 7.96 -14.10
C GLU A 162 -14.71 6.74 -14.59
N ARG A 163 -14.79 5.65 -13.80
CA ARG A 163 -15.53 4.43 -14.17
C ARG A 163 -16.95 4.35 -13.57
N PHE A 164 -17.28 5.21 -12.61
CA PHE A 164 -18.59 5.27 -11.97
C PHE A 164 -19.12 6.71 -11.98
N LYS A 165 -19.70 7.11 -13.12
CA LYS A 165 -20.92 7.92 -13.07
C LYS A 165 -22.05 7.11 -12.44
#